data_AF-A0A962MC13-F1
#
_entry.id   AF-A0A962MC13-F1
#
_cell.length_a   1.000
_cell.length_b   1.000
_cell.length_c   1.000
_cell.angle_alpha   90.00
_cell.angle_beta   90.00
_cell.angle_gamma   90.00
#
_symmetry.space_group_name_H-M   'P 1'
#
loop_
_entity.id
_entity.type
_entity.pdbx_description
1 polymer ?
#
loop_
_entity_poly.entity_id
_entity_poly.type
_entity_poly.pdbx_seq_one_letter_code
_entity_poly.pdbx_strand_id
1 'polypeptide(L)'
;MDRLQDAVNRLGRSIAERTGQRFESTQRISPVGGQLALGLPGNSPKRPGWLFEPGAESPRVYLNARPVRLPTREQALYSGPQLRSDDRAVWLQLVQWRCLTGKDRLEFSSLSFLKALGWGHSRHDVLRLRTCLERLLATALRLREDHHMSSTRSLVHYCAWRRSPGGQSGRWQVWLDAELATRFEQMLEGKQQASEEVLRGSSRAA
;
A
#
# COMPACT_ATOMS: atom_id res chain seq x y z
N MET A 1 -32.38 -13.02 -9.71
CA MET A 1 -30.94 -12.73 -9.46
C MET A 1 -30.25 -11.99 -10.61
N ASP A 2 -30.88 -11.77 -11.78
CA ASP A 2 -30.25 -11.14 -12.96
C ASP A 2 -29.96 -9.64 -12.87
N ARG A 3 -30.66 -8.87 -12.02
CA ARG A 3 -30.56 -7.40 -12.04
C ARG A 3 -29.26 -6.84 -11.47
N LEU A 4 -28.56 -7.60 -10.61
CA LEU A 4 -27.32 -7.15 -9.98
C LEU A 4 -26.12 -7.32 -10.91
N GLN A 5 -26.08 -8.43 -11.65
CA GLN A 5 -25.03 -8.69 -12.64
C GLN A 5 -25.11 -7.71 -13.81
N ASP A 6 -26.33 -7.33 -14.19
CA ASP A 6 -26.58 -6.37 -15.26
C ASP A 6 -26.17 -4.93 -14.90
N ALA A 7 -26.29 -4.55 -13.62
CA ALA A 7 -25.81 -3.27 -13.10
C ALA A 7 -24.26 -3.20 -13.05
N VAL A 8 -23.61 -4.30 -12.66
CA VAL A 8 -22.14 -4.41 -12.63
C VAL A 8 -21.57 -4.37 -14.05
N ASN A 9 -22.22 -5.04 -15.01
CA ASN A 9 -21.80 -5.05 -16.42
C ASN A 9 -22.01 -3.71 -17.13
N ARG A 10 -22.99 -2.89 -16.71
CA ARG A 10 -23.22 -1.53 -17.23
C ARG A 10 -22.21 -0.52 -16.68
N LEU A 11 -21.82 -0.66 -15.40
CA LEU A 11 -20.74 0.14 -14.81
C LEU A 11 -19.38 -0.15 -15.45
N GLY A 12 -19.09 -1.40 -15.80
CA GLY A 12 -17.87 -1.78 -16.50
C GLY A 12 -17.74 -1.18 -17.91
N ARG A 13 -18.84 -1.14 -18.69
CA ARG A 13 -18.84 -0.58 -20.06
C ARG A 13 -18.77 0.94 -20.10
N SER A 14 -19.42 1.64 -19.15
CA SER A 14 -19.40 3.10 -19.06
C SER A 14 -18.01 3.70 -18.76
N ILE A 15 -17.14 2.93 -18.10
CA ILE A 15 -15.76 3.33 -17.77
C ILE A 15 -14.81 3.14 -18.97
N ALA A 16 -15.02 2.10 -19.77
CA ALA A 16 -14.22 1.84 -20.97
C ALA A 16 -14.48 2.90 -22.06
N GLU A 17 -15.73 3.31 -22.26
CA GLU A 17 -16.11 4.25 -23.32
C GLU A 17 -15.69 5.71 -23.04
N ARG A 18 -15.54 6.11 -21.77
CA ARG A 18 -15.12 7.48 -21.39
C ARG A 18 -13.61 7.70 -21.33
N THR A 19 -12.81 6.62 -21.39
CA THR A 19 -11.34 6.68 -21.30
C THR A 19 -10.69 6.82 -22.68
N GLY A 20 -11.45 6.67 -23.77
CA GLY A 20 -10.95 6.67 -25.15
C GLY A 20 -10.83 8.03 -25.84
N GLN A 21 -11.20 9.15 -25.21
CA GLN A 21 -11.07 10.46 -25.85
C GLN A 21 -10.31 11.47 -25.00
N ARG A 22 -9.13 11.81 -25.54
CA ARG A 22 -8.40 13.07 -25.39
C ARG A 22 -7.56 13.15 -24.12
N PHE A 23 -6.24 12.97 -24.27
CA PHE A 23 -5.23 14.01 -24.05
C PHE A 23 -3.86 13.44 -24.47
N GLU A 24 -3.54 13.62 -25.74
CA GLU A 24 -2.15 13.66 -26.18
C GLU A 24 -1.57 15.06 -25.90
N SER A 25 -0.28 15.05 -25.54
CA SER A 25 0.71 16.13 -25.64
C SER A 25 0.99 17.00 -24.40
N THR A 26 2.27 16.96 -24.01
CA THR A 26 3.09 18.03 -23.38
C THR A 26 2.87 18.17 -21.86
N GLN A 27 3.85 18.03 -20.96
CA GLN A 27 5.27 18.38 -20.99
C GLN A 27 5.99 17.67 -19.84
N ARG A 28 7.28 17.36 -20.03
CA ARG A 28 8.21 16.97 -18.96
C ARG A 28 8.26 18.06 -17.88
N ILE A 29 7.75 17.76 -16.69
CA ILE A 29 8.08 18.53 -15.48
C ILE A 29 8.38 17.52 -14.38
N SER A 30 9.66 17.36 -14.07
CA SER A 30 10.12 16.70 -12.84
C SER A 30 9.69 17.55 -11.65
N PRO A 31 8.92 17.03 -10.68
CA PRO A 31 8.76 17.73 -9.41
C PRO A 31 9.95 17.39 -8.52
N VAL A 32 10.69 18.43 -8.17
CA VAL A 32 11.57 18.52 -7.01
C VAL A 32 10.84 17.95 -5.78
N GLY A 33 11.18 16.72 -5.41
CA GLY A 33 10.69 16.04 -4.21
C GLY A 33 11.81 15.93 -3.20
N GLY A 34 11.91 16.91 -2.30
CA GLY A 34 12.82 16.88 -1.17
C GLY A 34 12.52 15.69 -0.25
N GLN A 35 13.31 14.63 -0.41
CA GLN A 35 14.10 13.87 0.59
C GLN A 35 13.61 13.73 2.05
N LEU A 36 12.32 13.86 2.34
CA LEU A 36 11.71 13.47 3.62
C LEU A 36 10.65 12.37 3.48
N ALA A 37 10.47 11.82 2.28
CA ALA A 37 9.75 10.57 2.10
C ALA A 37 10.60 9.46 2.71
N LEU A 38 10.08 8.79 3.76
CA LEU A 38 10.56 7.51 4.32
C LEU A 38 11.69 6.92 3.48
N GLY A 39 12.93 6.88 4.00
CA GLY A 39 14.15 6.38 3.33
C GLY A 39 14.07 4.90 2.90
N LEU A 40 13.03 4.56 2.17
CA LEU A 40 12.77 3.32 1.51
C LEU A 40 13.40 3.49 0.13
N PRO A 41 14.59 2.93 -0.10
CA PRO A 41 15.13 2.90 -1.45
C PRO A 41 14.06 2.33 -2.38
N GLY A 42 13.95 2.86 -3.59
CA GLY A 42 13.10 2.33 -4.67
C GLY A 42 13.38 0.85 -5.01
N ASN A 43 14.33 0.22 -4.33
CA ASN A 43 14.53 -1.21 -4.30
C ASN A 43 13.60 -1.88 -3.29
N SER A 44 12.51 -2.47 -3.78
CA SER A 44 11.90 -3.61 -3.10
C SER A 44 13.01 -4.60 -2.74
N PRO A 45 13.02 -5.21 -1.54
CA PRO A 45 13.96 -6.28 -1.26
C PRO A 45 13.76 -7.34 -2.36
N LYS A 46 14.80 -7.59 -3.17
CA LYS A 46 14.83 -8.63 -4.21
C LYS A 46 14.95 -10.00 -3.53
N ARG A 47 13.97 -10.33 -2.69
CA ARG A 47 13.88 -11.61 -1.99
C ARG A 47 12.89 -12.49 -2.75
N PRO A 48 13.25 -13.73 -3.10
CA PRO A 48 12.31 -14.67 -3.69
C PRO A 48 11.05 -14.78 -2.83
N GLY A 49 9.89 -14.71 -3.47
CA GLY A 49 8.59 -14.79 -2.79
C GLY A 49 8.20 -13.53 -2.02
N TRP A 50 8.83 -12.38 -2.22
CA TRP A 50 8.39 -11.15 -1.54
C TRP A 50 6.94 -10.77 -1.90
N LEU A 51 6.19 -10.27 -0.91
CA LEU A 51 4.76 -9.96 -1.05
C LEU A 51 4.47 -8.88 -2.11
N PHE A 52 5.31 -7.84 -2.20
CA PHE A 52 5.10 -6.71 -3.09
C PHE A 52 6.04 -6.76 -4.29
N GLU A 53 5.49 -6.93 -5.49
CA GLU A 53 6.30 -7.01 -6.70
C GLU A 53 6.77 -5.64 -7.20
N PRO A 54 7.80 -5.59 -8.06
CA PRO A 54 8.13 -4.38 -8.78
C PRO A 54 6.94 -3.84 -9.60
N GLY A 55 6.96 -2.54 -9.88
CA GLY A 55 6.03 -1.96 -10.84
C GLY A 55 6.24 -2.58 -12.23
N ALA A 56 5.15 -2.92 -12.91
CA ALA A 56 5.14 -3.38 -14.29
C ALA A 56 4.00 -2.68 -15.04
N GLU A 57 4.11 -2.56 -16.35
CA GLU A 57 3.05 -2.01 -17.21
C GLU A 57 1.94 -3.03 -17.50
N SER A 58 2.19 -4.31 -17.23
CA SER A 58 1.20 -5.36 -17.42
C SER A 58 -0.02 -5.15 -16.51
N PRO A 59 -1.22 -5.60 -16.93
CA PRO A 59 -2.37 -5.69 -16.03
C PRO A 59 -2.04 -6.51 -14.78
N ARG A 60 -2.66 -6.17 -13.65
CA ARG A 60 -2.51 -6.95 -12.42
C ARG A 60 -3.33 -8.21 -12.51
N VAL A 61 -2.73 -9.31 -12.09
CA VAL A 61 -3.39 -10.61 -12.00
C VAL A 61 -3.92 -10.85 -10.59
N TYR A 62 -4.96 -11.67 -10.46
CA TYR A 62 -5.37 -12.20 -9.18
C TYR A 62 -4.51 -13.42 -8.84
N LEU A 63 -3.94 -13.45 -7.65
CA LEU A 63 -3.11 -14.54 -7.14
C LEU A 63 -3.97 -15.43 -6.24
N ASN A 64 -3.82 -16.75 -6.36
CA ASN A 64 -4.51 -17.71 -5.53
C ASN A 64 -3.50 -18.61 -4.79
N ALA A 65 -3.52 -18.56 -3.47
CA ALA A 65 -2.70 -19.38 -2.58
C ALA A 65 -1.19 -19.35 -2.92
N ARG A 66 -0.68 -18.20 -3.38
CA ARG A 66 0.71 -18.05 -3.77
C ARG A 66 1.61 -18.04 -2.54
N PRO A 67 2.65 -18.88 -2.45
CA PRO A 67 3.66 -18.76 -1.40
C PRO A 67 4.33 -17.38 -1.44
N VAL A 68 4.29 -16.68 -0.31
CA VAL A 68 4.97 -15.41 -0.12
C VAL A 68 5.77 -15.41 1.19
N ARG A 69 6.71 -14.48 1.30
CA ARG A 69 7.51 -14.23 2.50
C ARG A 69 7.14 -12.86 3.06
N LEU A 70 6.88 -12.84 4.36
CA LEU A 70 6.69 -11.64 5.15
C LEU A 70 8.04 -11.07 5.63
N PRO A 71 8.10 -9.82 6.14
CA PRO A 71 9.35 -9.21 6.61
C PRO A 71 10.11 -10.04 7.65
N THR A 72 9.39 -10.72 8.54
CA THR A 72 9.92 -11.58 9.62
C THR A 72 10.44 -12.94 9.13
N ARG A 73 10.58 -13.14 7.81
CA ARG A 73 11.00 -14.39 7.14
C ARG A 73 10.00 -15.56 7.23
N GLU A 74 8.85 -15.34 7.84
CA GLU A 74 7.75 -16.30 7.82
C GLU A 74 7.18 -16.49 6.42
N GLN A 75 6.79 -17.74 6.13
CA GLN A 75 6.09 -18.09 4.91
C GLN A 75 4.58 -17.96 5.14
N ALA A 76 3.89 -17.41 4.15
CA ALA A 76 2.44 -17.30 4.13
C ALA A 76 1.91 -17.69 2.75
N LEU A 77 0.63 -18.05 2.67
CA LEU A 77 -0.05 -18.20 1.39
C LEU A 77 -0.90 -16.96 1.13
N TYR A 78 -0.61 -16.27 0.03
CA TYR A 78 -1.29 -15.05 -0.39
C TYR A 78 -2.35 -15.35 -1.45
N SER A 79 -3.56 -14.86 -1.19
CA SER A 79 -4.62 -14.73 -2.19
C SER A 79 -5.06 -13.27 -2.28
N GLY A 80 -5.35 -12.80 -3.48
CA GLY A 80 -5.77 -11.42 -3.71
C GLY A 80 -5.18 -10.81 -4.98
N PRO A 81 -5.48 -9.54 -5.28
CA PRO A 81 -4.87 -8.82 -6.39
C PRO A 81 -3.34 -8.77 -6.24
N GLN A 82 -2.58 -8.85 -7.34
CA GLN A 82 -1.13 -8.64 -7.30
C GLN A 82 -0.80 -7.26 -6.70
N LEU A 83 -0.01 -7.25 -5.63
CA LEU A 83 0.49 -6.04 -4.98
C LEU A 83 1.82 -5.63 -5.60
N ARG A 84 2.00 -4.33 -5.84
CA ARG A 84 3.23 -3.77 -6.44
C ARG A 84 3.84 -2.68 -5.55
N SER A 85 4.85 -2.00 -6.06
CA SER A 85 5.61 -0.96 -5.36
C SER A 85 4.75 0.21 -4.85
N ASP A 86 3.66 0.55 -5.54
CA ASP A 86 2.71 1.57 -5.12
C ASP A 86 1.89 1.13 -3.90
N ASP A 87 1.37 -0.11 -3.91
CA ASP A 87 0.70 -0.71 -2.75
C ASP A 87 1.63 -0.81 -1.55
N ARG A 88 2.89 -1.16 -1.81
CA ARG A 88 3.94 -1.20 -0.79
C ARG A 88 4.14 0.17 -0.15
N ALA A 89 4.23 1.23 -0.96
CA ALA A 89 4.43 2.58 -0.45
C ALA A 89 3.26 3.00 0.45
N VAL A 90 2.02 2.75 0.01
CA VAL A 90 0.81 3.01 0.80
C VAL A 90 0.80 2.22 2.10
N TRP A 91 1.05 0.91 2.05
CA TRP A 91 1.10 0.05 3.23
C TRP A 91 2.15 0.51 4.25
N LEU A 92 3.38 0.75 3.81
CA LEU A 92 4.46 1.15 4.71
C LEU A 92 4.22 2.56 5.30
N GLN A 93 3.59 3.47 4.56
CA GLN A 93 3.21 4.77 5.09
C GLN A 93 2.12 4.66 6.16
N LEU A 94 1.14 3.76 5.99
CA LEU A 94 0.12 3.47 6.99
C LEU A 94 0.77 2.89 8.26
N VAL A 95 1.64 1.90 8.10
CA VAL A 95 2.41 1.31 9.21
C VAL A 95 3.23 2.37 9.95
N GLN A 96 3.94 3.24 9.24
CA GLN A 96 4.69 4.34 9.86
C GLN A 96 3.79 5.26 10.70
N TRP A 97 2.59 5.59 10.21
CA TRP A 97 1.66 6.43 10.96
C TRP A 97 1.04 5.70 12.16
N ARG A 98 0.84 4.39 12.05
CA ARG A 98 0.49 3.55 13.21
C ARG A 98 1.58 3.64 14.27
N CYS A 99 2.87 3.47 13.94
CA CYS A 99 3.97 3.64 14.89
C CYS A 99 3.92 5.00 15.60
N LEU A 100 3.71 6.09 14.84
CA LEU A 100 3.69 7.44 15.38
C LEU A 100 2.48 7.74 16.26
N THR A 101 1.34 7.08 16.03
CA THR A 101 0.08 7.36 16.72
C THR A 101 -0.30 6.33 17.76
N GLY A 102 0.30 5.14 17.72
CA GLY A 102 -0.08 3.98 18.53
C GLY A 102 -1.48 3.43 18.24
N LYS A 103 -2.07 3.76 17.08
CA LYS A 103 -3.47 3.44 16.76
C LYS A 103 -3.59 2.57 15.50
N ASP A 104 -4.32 1.47 15.59
CA ASP A 104 -4.67 0.64 14.43
C ASP A 104 -5.69 1.32 13.50
N ARG A 105 -6.48 2.26 14.04
CA ARG A 105 -7.40 3.12 13.28
C ARG A 105 -6.71 4.43 12.92
N LEU A 106 -6.51 4.65 11.63
CA LEU A 106 -5.89 5.85 11.09
C LEU A 106 -6.94 6.74 10.40
N GLU A 107 -6.87 8.04 10.65
CA GLU A 107 -7.76 9.03 10.02
C GLU A 107 -6.99 10.17 9.36
N PHE A 108 -7.21 10.40 8.06
CA PHE A 108 -6.42 11.35 7.29
C PHE A 108 -7.15 11.88 6.05
N SER A 109 -6.68 13.00 5.46
CA SER A 109 -7.15 13.46 4.16
C SER A 109 -6.32 12.84 3.04
N SER A 110 -6.88 12.70 1.83
CA SER A 110 -6.11 12.22 0.68
C SER A 110 -4.87 13.10 0.43
N LEU A 111 -5.01 14.41 0.59
CA LEU A 111 -3.93 15.37 0.35
C LEU A 111 -2.76 15.16 1.33
N SER A 112 -3.03 15.00 2.64
CA SER A 112 -1.98 14.79 3.63
C SER A 112 -1.24 13.46 3.40
N PHE A 113 -1.98 12.42 3.00
CA PHE A 113 -1.40 11.10 2.71
C PHE A 113 -0.55 11.11 1.44
N LEU A 114 -1.05 11.69 0.35
CA LEU A 114 -0.31 11.80 -0.91
C LEU A 114 0.96 12.63 -0.74
N LYS A 115 0.90 13.71 0.05
CA LYS A 115 2.08 14.51 0.38
C LYS A 115 3.14 13.70 1.14
N ALA A 116 2.73 12.86 2.10
CA ALA A 116 3.65 11.97 2.82
C ALA A 116 4.31 10.91 1.90
N LEU A 117 3.58 10.43 0.90
CA LEU A 117 4.10 9.53 -0.13
C LEU A 117 5.01 10.22 -1.17
N GLY A 118 5.06 11.56 -1.19
CA GLY A 118 5.70 12.31 -2.26
C GLY A 118 5.01 12.16 -3.62
N TRP A 119 3.71 11.80 -3.64
CA TRP A 119 2.91 11.70 -4.86
C TRP A 119 2.29 13.06 -5.22
N GLY A 120 1.82 13.18 -6.46
CA GLY A 120 1.01 14.31 -6.88
C GLY A 120 -0.34 14.37 -6.14
N HIS A 121 -1.08 15.46 -6.34
CA HIS A 121 -2.41 15.68 -5.76
C HIS A 121 -3.51 15.71 -6.83
N SER A 122 -3.22 15.14 -8.01
CA SER A 122 -4.20 15.08 -9.10
C SER A 122 -5.34 14.12 -8.77
N ARG A 123 -6.44 14.22 -9.53
CA ARG A 123 -7.54 13.23 -9.43
C ARG A 123 -7.04 11.80 -9.69
N HIS A 124 -6.06 11.65 -10.58
CA HIS A 124 -5.42 10.37 -10.87
C HIS A 124 -4.69 9.83 -9.63
N ASP A 125 -3.94 10.65 -8.90
CA ASP A 125 -3.22 10.22 -7.69
C ASP A 125 -4.18 9.85 -6.55
N VAL A 126 -5.28 10.59 -6.39
CA VAL A 126 -6.33 10.26 -5.44
C VAL A 126 -6.99 8.93 -5.79
N LEU A 127 -7.27 8.69 -7.07
CA LEU A 127 -7.82 7.41 -7.54
C LEU A 127 -6.82 6.27 -7.31
N ARG A 128 -5.54 6.51 -7.61
CA ARG A 128 -4.45 5.55 -7.36
C ARG A 128 -4.38 5.15 -5.89
N LEU A 129 -4.45 6.10 -4.96
CA LEU A 129 -4.50 5.82 -3.52
C LEU A 129 -5.70 4.94 -3.16
N ARG A 130 -6.89 5.30 -3.64
CA ARG A 130 -8.11 4.50 -3.42
C ARG A 130 -7.95 3.07 -3.91
N THR A 131 -7.46 2.88 -5.14
CA THR A 131 -7.24 1.55 -5.70
C THR A 131 -6.19 0.75 -4.93
N CYS A 132 -5.14 1.40 -4.40
CA CYS A 132 -4.20 0.73 -3.50
C CYS A 132 -4.89 0.25 -2.22
N LEU A 133 -5.70 1.09 -1.58
CA LEU A 133 -6.45 0.71 -0.37
C LEU A 133 -7.44 -0.44 -0.64
N GLU A 134 -8.15 -0.42 -1.77
CA GLU A 134 -9.05 -1.49 -2.20
C GLU A 134 -8.30 -2.82 -2.41
N ARG A 135 -7.09 -2.78 -3.00
CA ARG A 135 -6.24 -3.97 -3.16
C ARG A 135 -5.73 -4.49 -1.82
N LEU A 136 -5.29 -3.60 -0.92
CA LEU A 136 -4.85 -3.95 0.44
C LEU A 136 -5.98 -4.52 1.28
N LEU A 137 -7.22 -4.07 1.07
CA LEU A 137 -8.43 -4.61 1.70
C LEU A 137 -8.74 -6.02 1.20
N ALA A 138 -8.58 -6.26 -0.11
CA ALA A 138 -8.89 -7.52 -0.77
C ALA A 138 -7.83 -8.63 -0.56
N THR A 139 -6.85 -8.42 0.32
CA THR A 139 -5.82 -9.42 0.59
C THR A 139 -6.31 -10.52 1.53
N ALA A 140 -5.81 -11.73 1.31
CA ALA A 140 -5.95 -12.85 2.23
C ALA A 140 -4.58 -13.52 2.40
N LEU A 141 -3.94 -13.26 3.54
CA LEU A 141 -2.70 -13.88 3.99
C LEU A 141 -3.05 -14.99 4.95
N ARG A 142 -2.85 -16.24 4.51
CA ARG A 142 -2.92 -17.41 5.37
C ARG A 142 -1.58 -17.60 6.09
N LEU A 143 -1.60 -17.43 7.40
CA LEU A 143 -0.47 -17.60 8.29
C LEU A 143 -0.61 -18.96 8.97
N ARG A 144 0.50 -19.68 9.08
CA ARG A 144 0.55 -20.91 9.86
C ARG A 144 1.01 -20.57 11.26
N GLU A 145 0.18 -20.88 12.25
CA GLU A 145 0.48 -20.59 13.65
C GLU A 145 1.13 -21.82 14.31
N ASP A 146 0.59 -23.01 14.04
CA ASP A 146 1.16 -24.28 14.47
C ASP A 146 0.89 -25.42 13.44
N HIS A 147 0.97 -26.69 13.85
CA HIS A 147 0.71 -27.83 12.97
C HIS A 147 -0.77 -28.05 12.64
N HIS A 148 -1.68 -27.46 13.41
CA HIS A 148 -3.13 -27.72 13.35
C HIS A 148 -3.96 -26.45 13.12
N MET A 149 -3.35 -25.27 13.21
CA MET A 149 -4.02 -23.98 13.17
C MET A 149 -3.36 -23.04 12.15
N SER A 150 -4.23 -22.41 11.36
CA SER A 150 -3.88 -21.33 10.46
C SER A 150 -4.91 -20.22 10.56
N SER A 151 -4.46 -18.96 10.63
CA SER A 151 -5.33 -17.80 10.51
C SER A 151 -5.27 -17.22 9.10
N THR A 152 -6.36 -16.57 8.69
CA THR A 152 -6.40 -15.77 7.45
C THR A 152 -6.59 -14.31 7.83
N ARG A 153 -5.69 -13.45 7.36
CA ARG A 153 -5.68 -12.02 7.68
C ARG A 153 -5.62 -11.16 6.41
N SER A 154 -6.09 -9.93 6.49
CA SER A 154 -5.94 -8.93 5.42
C SER A 154 -5.08 -7.78 5.93
N LEU A 155 -4.27 -7.14 5.08
CA LEU A 155 -3.44 -5.99 5.49
C LEU A 155 -4.30 -4.84 6.01
N VAL A 156 -5.38 -4.52 5.29
CA VAL A 156 -6.40 -3.56 5.72
C VAL A 156 -7.69 -4.32 6.00
N HIS A 157 -8.23 -4.20 7.22
CA HIS A 157 -9.50 -4.85 7.57
C HIS A 157 -10.71 -4.05 7.10
N TYR A 158 -10.59 -2.73 7.12
CA TYR A 158 -11.67 -1.84 6.77
C TYR A 158 -11.12 -0.51 6.28
N CYS A 159 -11.72 0.03 5.21
CA CYS A 159 -11.46 1.39 4.78
C CYS A 159 -12.76 2.07 4.36
N ALA A 160 -12.94 3.32 4.78
CA ALA A 160 -14.05 4.15 4.36
C ALA A 160 -13.57 5.55 4.02
N TRP A 161 -14.21 6.16 3.02
CA TRP A 161 -14.05 7.57 2.71
C TRP A 161 -15.32 8.31 3.10
N ARG A 162 -15.18 9.32 3.96
CA ARG A 162 -16.28 10.18 4.38
C ARG A 162 -16.05 11.59 3.86
N ARG A 163 -17.05 12.14 3.18
CA ARG A 163 -17.04 13.55 2.80
C ARG A 163 -17.12 14.41 4.06
N SER A 164 -16.28 15.44 4.15
CA SER A 164 -16.39 16.39 5.24
C SER A 164 -17.55 17.35 4.95
N PRO A 165 -18.43 17.64 5.92
CA PRO A 165 -19.45 18.68 5.75
C PRO A 165 -18.77 20.05 5.54
N GLY A 166 -19.37 20.90 4.71
CA GLY A 166 -18.86 22.27 4.48
C GLY A 166 -17.76 22.42 3.41
N GLY A 167 -17.62 21.47 2.48
CA GLY A 167 -16.72 21.63 1.32
C GLY A 167 -15.24 21.36 1.58
N GLN A 168 -14.88 20.99 2.81
CA GLN A 168 -13.54 20.49 3.13
C GLN A 168 -13.24 19.15 2.44
N SER A 169 -11.95 18.86 2.23
CA SER A 169 -11.51 17.57 1.69
C SER A 169 -12.00 16.41 2.54
N GLY A 170 -12.60 15.39 1.92
CA GLY A 170 -13.05 14.19 2.64
C GLY A 170 -11.90 13.47 3.35
N ARG A 171 -12.26 12.69 4.36
CA ARG A 171 -11.32 11.94 5.21
C ARG A 171 -11.48 10.45 5.01
N TRP A 172 -10.34 9.77 4.94
CA TRP A 172 -10.22 8.33 5.06
C TRP A 172 -10.23 7.92 6.52
N GLN A 173 -10.88 6.79 6.79
CA GLN A 173 -10.73 6.02 8.01
C GLN A 173 -10.28 4.62 7.60
N VAL A 174 -9.12 4.17 8.09
CA VAL A 174 -8.50 2.89 7.70
C VAL A 174 -8.13 2.13 8.96
N TRP A 175 -8.52 0.85 9.04
CA TRP A 175 -8.16 -0.07 10.12
C TRP A 175 -7.19 -1.10 9.57
N LEU A 176 -6.02 -1.18 10.19
CA LEU A 176 -4.97 -2.13 9.84
C LEU A 176 -5.13 -3.42 10.65
N ASP A 177 -4.61 -4.51 10.11
CA ASP A 177 -4.37 -5.71 10.92
C ASP A 177 -3.17 -5.48 11.83
N ALA A 178 -3.40 -5.53 13.15
CA ALA A 178 -2.39 -5.21 14.15
C ALA A 178 -1.18 -6.17 14.11
N GLU A 179 -1.41 -7.46 13.83
CA GLU A 179 -0.34 -8.45 13.81
C GLU A 179 0.53 -8.28 12.57
N LEU A 180 -0.10 -8.16 11.40
CA LEU A 180 0.61 -7.88 10.16
C LEU A 180 1.33 -6.55 10.24
N ALA A 181 0.69 -5.48 10.74
CA ALA A 181 1.34 -4.19 10.90
C ALA A 181 2.60 -4.31 11.76
N THR A 182 2.52 -4.91 12.94
CA THR A 182 3.65 -5.11 13.87
C THR A 182 4.85 -5.79 13.20
N ARG A 183 4.61 -6.81 12.36
CA ARG A 183 5.69 -7.51 11.61
C ARG A 183 6.41 -6.58 10.63
N PHE A 184 5.69 -5.63 10.03
CA PHE A 184 6.28 -4.61 9.16
C PHE A 184 6.95 -3.49 9.94
N GLU A 185 6.47 -3.16 11.14
CA GLU A 185 7.12 -2.18 12.04
C GLU A 185 8.50 -2.64 12.47
N GLN A 186 8.64 -3.89 12.91
CA GLN A 186 9.93 -4.49 13.27
C GLN A 186 10.95 -4.41 12.13
N MET A 187 10.48 -4.53 10.88
CA MET A 187 11.33 -4.36 9.69
C MET A 187 11.76 -2.90 9.48
N LEU A 188 10.90 -1.92 9.80
CA LEU A 188 11.24 -0.50 9.71
C LEU A 188 12.24 -0.10 10.79
N GLU A 189 12.06 -0.58 12.03
CA GLU A 189 12.96 -0.33 13.16
C GLU A 189 14.35 -0.94 12.95
N GLY A 190 14.41 -2.21 12.50
CA GLY A 190 15.68 -2.88 12.22
C GLY A 190 16.51 -2.22 11.12
N LYS A 191 15.90 -1.39 10.26
CA LYS A 191 16.63 -0.56 9.28
C LYS A 191 17.19 0.72 9.87
N GLN A 192 16.53 1.30 10.87
CA GLN A 192 16.99 2.52 11.53
C GLN A 192 18.24 2.22 12.37
N GLN A 193 18.23 1.13 13.15
CA GLN A 193 19.38 0.71 13.96
C GLN A 193 20.62 0.37 13.12
N ALA A 194 20.44 -0.36 12.01
CA ALA A 194 21.55 -0.67 11.10
C ALA A 194 22.15 0.58 10.43
N SER A 195 21.34 1.62 10.19
CA SER A 195 21.83 2.88 9.60
C SER A 195 22.58 3.73 10.63
N GLU A 196 22.18 3.70 11.91
CA GLU A 196 22.86 4.41 13.01
C GLU A 196 24.20 3.76 13.40
N GLU A 197 24.31 2.43 13.37
CA GLU A 197 25.56 1.73 13.67
C GLU A 197 26.64 1.97 12.62
N VAL A 198 26.27 2.05 11.34
CA VAL A 198 27.22 2.35 10.24
C VAL A 198 27.77 3.79 10.35
N LEU A 199 26.93 4.74 10.76
CA LEU A 199 27.34 6.13 11.02
C LEU A 199 28.24 6.24 12.25
N ARG A 200 27.96 5.49 13.33
CA ARG A 200 28.82 5.44 14.53
C ARG A 200 30.15 4.71 14.29
N GLY A 201 30.16 3.69 13.43
CA GLY A 201 31.37 2.96 13.04
C GLY A 201 32.37 3.77 12.21
N SER A 202 31.89 4.71 11.39
CA SER A 202 32.76 5.60 10.59
C SER A 202 33.43 6.72 11.40
N SER A 203 32.94 7.01 12.62
CA SER A 203 33.51 8.05 13.50
C SER A 203 34.67 7.54 14.39
N ARG A 204 34.95 6.24 14.39
CA ARG A 204 36.01 5.60 15.20
C ARG A 204 37.31 5.31 14.46
N ALA A 205 37.41 5.72 13.19
CA ALA A 205 38.57 5.46 12.32
C ALA A 205 39.27 6.74 11.82
N ALA A 206 39.21 7.83 12.58
CA ALA A 206 39.97 9.06 12.34
C ALA A 206 40.88 9.37 13.53
#